data_AF-A0A6B0V389-F1
#
_entry.id   AF-A0A6B0V389-F1
#
_cell.length_a   1.000
_cell.length_b   1.000
_cell.length_c   1.000
_cell.angle_alpha   90.00
_cell.angle_beta   90.00
_cell.angle_gamma   90.00
#
_symmetry.space_group_name_H-M   'P 1'
#
loop_
_entity.id
_entity.type
_entity.pdbx_description
1 polymer ?
#
loop_
_entity_poly.entity_id
_entity_poly.type
_entity_poly.pdbx_seq_one_letter_code
_entity_poly.pdbx_strand_id
1 'polypeptide(L)'
;MKVQFAAQVFSDTLSVSLATLLYLSELPLEAQATCDLLEHMDQLFDSLNSSPLECSELTMRFALSSSSGDINFLREKSSSIPKWQFLPPGRPHRVRGCHITINAVFLLWEDLSGNFDFDHLLTRRLNQDPLENLFGMVRQQHGCNETPNSYQFVAGLKHILLERYFSFPVDETVRQALPHCWWNRGTFRCRLQPATMSEPLPAIKTDEFDLPDE
;
A
#
# COMPACT_ATOMS: atom_id res chain seq x y z
N MET A 1 -11.30 1.52 8.54
CA MET A 1 -10.84 2.90 8.31
C MET A 1 -10.43 3.02 6.84
N LYS A 2 -10.72 4.12 6.14
CA LYS A 2 -10.44 4.26 4.69
C LYS A 2 -9.35 5.30 4.46
N VAL A 3 -8.08 4.89 4.49
CA VAL A 3 -6.91 5.76 4.24
C VAL A 3 -6.93 6.32 2.81
N GLN A 4 -7.57 5.61 1.87
CA GLN A 4 -7.69 6.03 0.47
C GLN A 4 -8.24 7.46 0.28
N PHE A 5 -9.19 7.88 1.12
CA PHE A 5 -9.80 9.20 0.96
C PHE A 5 -8.84 10.31 1.38
N ALA A 6 -8.06 10.09 2.43
CA ALA A 6 -7.02 11.02 2.83
C ALA A 6 -5.93 11.12 1.76
N ALA A 7 -5.47 9.98 1.22
CA ALA A 7 -4.47 9.95 0.15
C ALA A 7 -4.97 10.66 -1.13
N GLN A 8 -6.26 10.52 -1.46
CA GLN A 8 -6.85 11.23 -2.60
C GLN A 8 -6.90 12.76 -2.38
N VAL A 9 -7.25 13.20 -1.17
CA VAL A 9 -7.29 14.63 -0.81
C VAL A 9 -5.89 15.26 -0.82
N PHE A 10 -4.88 14.54 -0.33
CA PHE A 10 -3.49 14.99 -0.32
C PHE A 10 -2.71 14.41 -1.50
N SER A 11 -3.24 14.59 -2.72
CA SER A 11 -2.61 14.09 -3.94
C SER A 11 -2.02 15.22 -4.80
N ASP A 12 -0.95 14.89 -5.53
CA ASP A 12 -0.36 15.78 -6.52
C ASP A 12 -1.39 16.26 -7.57
N THR A 13 -2.26 15.35 -8.02
CA THR A 13 -3.32 15.69 -8.99
C THR A 13 -4.25 16.80 -8.47
N LEU A 14 -4.58 16.82 -7.17
CA LEU A 14 -5.35 17.91 -6.60
C LEU A 14 -4.54 19.19 -6.47
N SER A 15 -3.25 19.11 -6.14
CA SER A 15 -2.35 20.27 -6.17
C SER A 15 -2.33 20.93 -7.55
N VAL A 16 -2.07 20.15 -8.61
CA VAL A 16 -2.06 20.63 -10.01
C VAL A 16 -3.41 21.19 -10.43
N SER A 17 -4.52 20.57 -10.00
CA SER A 17 -5.86 21.07 -10.29
C SER A 17 -6.10 22.44 -9.66
N LEU A 18 -5.70 22.64 -8.40
CA LEU A 18 -5.81 23.95 -7.73
C LEU A 18 -4.89 24.98 -8.38
N ALA A 19 -3.66 24.61 -8.74
CA ALA A 19 -2.74 25.47 -9.48
C ALA A 19 -3.31 25.92 -10.84
N THR A 20 -4.03 25.03 -11.51
CA THR A 20 -4.71 25.35 -12.77
C THR A 20 -5.85 26.35 -12.56
N LEU A 21 -6.64 26.19 -11.50
CA LEU A 21 -7.71 27.14 -11.16
C LEU A 21 -7.17 28.50 -10.72
N LEU A 22 -6.03 28.54 -10.04
CA LEU A 22 -5.29 29.78 -9.74
C LEU A 22 -4.85 30.49 -11.02
N TYR A 23 -4.27 29.75 -11.97
CA TYR A 23 -3.87 30.29 -13.27
C TYR A 23 -5.06 30.85 -14.05
N LEU A 24 -6.21 30.18 -14.00
CA LEU A 24 -7.46 30.65 -14.60
C LEU A 24 -8.13 31.79 -13.83
N SER A 25 -7.55 32.25 -12.71
CA SER A 25 -8.11 33.28 -11.84
C SER A 25 -9.48 32.93 -11.23
N GLU A 26 -9.79 31.64 -11.12
CA GLU A 26 -11.00 31.11 -10.48
C GLU A 26 -10.83 30.91 -8.96
N LEU A 27 -9.58 30.99 -8.48
CA LEU A 27 -9.22 30.92 -7.06
C LEU A 27 -8.37 32.13 -6.64
N PRO A 28 -8.44 32.54 -5.37
CA PRO A 28 -7.64 33.64 -4.86
C PRO A 28 -6.18 33.21 -4.66
N LEU A 29 -5.22 34.13 -4.75
CA LEU A 29 -3.77 33.83 -4.69
C LEU A 29 -3.34 33.08 -3.43
N GLU A 30 -4.06 33.24 -2.33
CA GLU A 30 -3.85 32.53 -1.07
C GLU A 30 -4.00 31.00 -1.22
N ALA A 31 -4.73 30.52 -2.23
CA ALA A 31 -4.85 29.09 -2.51
C ALA A 31 -3.50 28.45 -2.93
N GLN A 32 -2.51 29.24 -3.36
CA GLN A 32 -1.17 28.75 -3.70
C GLN A 32 -0.54 28.00 -2.52
N ALA A 33 -0.68 28.52 -1.29
CA ALA A 33 -0.17 27.86 -0.10
C ALA A 33 -0.82 26.49 0.13
N THR A 34 -2.04 26.28 -0.36
CA THR A 34 -2.72 24.98 -0.29
C THR A 34 -2.15 24.03 -1.35
N CYS A 35 -1.90 24.50 -2.57
CA CYS A 35 -1.23 23.69 -3.60
C CYS A 35 0.12 23.17 -3.08
N ASP A 36 0.96 24.07 -2.58
CA ASP A 36 2.29 23.72 -2.05
C ASP A 36 2.18 22.72 -0.90
N LEU A 37 1.19 22.87 -0.01
CA LEU A 37 0.93 21.91 1.07
C LEU A 37 0.54 20.54 0.52
N LEU A 38 -0.36 20.46 -0.47
CA LEU A 38 -0.81 19.21 -1.06
C LEU A 38 0.34 18.46 -1.74
N GLU A 39 1.15 19.18 -2.53
CA GLU A 39 2.33 18.62 -3.18
C GLU A 39 3.33 18.07 -2.15
N HIS A 40 3.66 18.86 -1.12
CA HIS A 40 4.57 18.42 -0.06
C HIS A 40 4.05 17.21 0.70
N MET A 41 2.73 17.12 0.94
CA MET A 41 2.12 15.99 1.63
C MET A 41 2.09 14.73 0.77
N ASP A 42 1.85 14.85 -0.54
CA ASP A 42 1.90 13.74 -1.50
C ASP A 42 3.32 13.16 -1.58
N GLN A 43 4.33 14.01 -1.80
CA GLN A 43 5.75 13.63 -1.82
C GLN A 43 6.21 13.00 -0.49
N LEU A 44 5.77 13.55 0.65
CA LEU A 44 6.07 12.99 1.96
C LEU A 44 5.39 11.63 2.18
N PHE A 45 4.16 11.46 1.73
CA PHE A 45 3.46 10.18 1.83
C PHE A 45 4.12 9.12 0.95
N ASP A 46 4.51 9.48 -0.27
CA ASP A 46 5.13 8.59 -1.25
C ASP A 46 6.52 8.14 -0.80
N SER A 47 7.36 9.06 -0.30
CA SER A 47 8.69 8.73 0.24
C SER A 47 8.63 7.82 1.47
N LEU A 48 7.59 7.92 2.30
CA LEU A 48 7.37 7.07 3.47
C LEU A 48 6.57 5.79 3.17
N ASN A 49 6.17 5.56 1.91
CA ASN A 49 5.38 4.40 1.49
C ASN A 49 5.85 3.81 0.16
N SER A 50 7.15 3.87 -0.12
CA SER A 50 7.73 3.48 -1.40
C SER A 50 7.99 1.96 -1.50
N SER A 51 7.99 1.43 -2.73
CA SER A 51 8.13 -0.01 -3.00
C SER A 51 8.85 -0.37 -4.30
N PRO A 52 8.65 0.36 -5.41
CA PRO A 52 9.50 0.22 -6.59
C PRO A 52 10.97 0.49 -6.29
N LEU A 53 11.88 -0.31 -6.86
CA LEU A 53 13.32 -0.04 -6.83
C LEU A 53 13.73 0.95 -7.93
N GLU A 54 13.02 0.91 -9.06
CA GLU A 54 13.27 1.80 -10.18
C GLU A 54 12.74 3.21 -9.86
N CYS A 55 13.63 4.18 -10.01
CA CYS A 55 13.29 5.60 -9.90
C CYS A 55 12.36 5.99 -11.06
N SER A 56 11.26 6.65 -10.74
CA SER A 56 10.41 7.32 -11.72
C SER A 56 10.58 8.81 -11.57
N GLU A 57 10.84 9.52 -12.67
CA GLU A 57 10.96 10.98 -12.66
C GLU A 57 9.66 11.69 -12.22
N LEU A 58 8.53 10.97 -12.20
CA LEU A 58 7.21 11.55 -11.96
C LEU A 58 6.78 11.52 -10.49
N THR A 59 7.37 10.68 -9.63
CA THR A 59 6.89 10.51 -8.25
C THR A 59 8.01 10.07 -7.31
N MET A 60 7.95 10.48 -6.04
CA MET A 60 8.83 9.99 -4.96
C MET A 60 8.47 8.58 -4.45
N ARG A 61 7.80 7.77 -5.29
CA ARG A 61 7.36 6.40 -4.97
C ARG A 61 8.45 5.38 -5.25
N PHE A 62 9.69 5.64 -4.91
CA PHE A 62 10.78 4.68 -5.11
C PHE A 62 11.60 4.50 -3.85
N ALA A 63 12.33 3.39 -3.80
CA ALA A 63 13.12 3.00 -2.66
C ALA A 63 14.13 4.09 -2.30
N LEU A 64 14.25 4.41 -1.01
CA LEU A 64 15.28 5.33 -0.55
C LEU A 64 16.65 4.77 -0.93
N SER A 65 17.48 5.59 -1.54
CA SER A 65 18.83 5.22 -1.98
C SER A 65 19.76 6.41 -1.89
N SER A 66 21.08 6.16 -1.88
CA SER A 66 22.09 7.24 -1.82
C SER A 66 22.03 8.17 -3.03
N SER A 67 21.49 7.72 -4.16
CA SER A 67 21.31 8.50 -5.39
C SER A 67 19.96 9.23 -5.47
N SER A 68 19.01 8.91 -4.58
CA SER A 68 17.67 9.50 -4.59
C SER A 68 17.68 10.95 -4.04
N GLY A 69 16.90 11.84 -4.66
CA GLY A 69 16.61 13.16 -4.11
C GLY A 69 15.77 13.11 -2.81
N ASP A 70 15.16 11.96 -2.53
CA ASP A 70 14.24 11.73 -1.42
C ASP A 70 14.87 11.98 -0.05
N ILE A 71 16.15 11.66 0.12
CA ILE A 71 16.85 11.87 1.41
C ILE A 71 16.97 13.36 1.73
N ASN A 72 17.32 14.18 0.73
CA ASN A 72 17.43 15.63 0.90
C ASN A 72 16.06 16.24 1.19
N PHE A 73 15.03 15.76 0.50
CA PHE A 73 13.64 16.14 0.75
C PHE A 73 13.21 15.79 2.19
N LEU A 74 13.45 14.56 2.65
CA LEU A 74 13.12 14.13 4.01
C LEU A 74 13.87 14.96 5.06
N ARG A 75 15.15 15.32 4.81
CA ARG A 75 15.94 16.20 5.67
C ARG A 75 15.39 17.63 5.73
N GLU A 76 14.93 18.16 4.60
CA GLU A 76 14.25 19.45 4.55
C GLU A 76 12.95 19.41 5.35
N LYS A 77 12.11 18.38 5.13
CA LYS A 77 10.82 18.24 5.83
C LYS A 77 10.97 17.98 7.32
N SER A 78 11.99 17.23 7.75
CA SER A 78 12.29 17.06 9.18
C SER A 78 12.57 18.40 9.86
N SER A 79 13.18 19.34 9.14
CA SER A 79 13.49 20.70 9.63
C SER A 79 12.29 21.65 9.56
N SER A 80 11.34 21.44 8.65
CA SER A 80 10.19 22.33 8.42
C SER A 80 8.97 21.98 9.26
N ILE A 81 8.64 20.70 9.43
CA ILE A 81 7.46 20.22 10.18
C ILE A 81 7.42 20.72 11.64
N PRO A 82 8.53 20.81 12.38
CA PRO A 82 8.54 21.41 13.71
C PRO A 82 8.09 22.88 13.75
N LYS A 83 8.23 23.60 12.64
CA LYS A 83 7.92 25.04 12.50
C LYS A 83 6.47 25.31 12.10
N TRP A 84 5.68 24.26 11.80
CA TRP A 84 4.28 24.40 11.43
C TRP A 84 3.48 25.04 12.55
N GLN A 85 2.68 26.04 12.20
CA GLN A 85 1.82 26.77 13.13
C GLN A 85 0.39 26.25 13.03
N PHE A 86 -0.28 26.16 14.18
CA PHE A 86 -1.65 25.63 14.28
C PHE A 86 -2.52 26.62 15.03
N LEU A 87 -3.74 26.81 14.52
CA LEU A 87 -4.77 27.55 15.23
C LEU A 87 -5.27 26.76 16.45
N PRO A 88 -5.90 27.42 17.43
CA PRO A 88 -6.51 26.75 18.59
C PRO A 88 -7.45 25.59 18.17
N PRO A 89 -7.46 24.45 18.90
CA PRO A 89 -6.92 24.25 20.26
C PRO A 89 -5.42 23.95 20.33
N GLY A 90 -4.68 24.04 19.22
CA GLY A 90 -3.22 23.94 19.19
C GLY A 90 -2.71 22.77 18.35
N ARG A 91 -1.41 22.47 18.49
CA ARG A 91 -0.70 21.50 17.65
C ARG A 91 -1.20 20.07 17.85
N PRO A 92 -1.64 19.37 16.78
CA PRO A 92 -2.03 17.96 16.88
C PRO A 92 -0.85 17.07 17.27
N HIS A 93 -1.08 16.10 18.16
CA HIS A 93 -0.05 15.12 18.56
C HIS A 93 0.58 14.36 17.38
N ARG A 94 -0.20 14.13 16.31
CA ARG A 94 0.26 13.41 15.10
C ARG A 94 1.41 14.12 14.39
N VAL A 95 1.53 15.44 14.51
CA VAL A 95 2.63 16.22 13.91
C VAL A 95 3.96 15.83 14.54
N ARG A 96 3.97 15.61 15.87
CA ARG A 96 5.15 15.08 16.57
C ARG A 96 5.49 13.68 16.07
N GLY A 97 4.48 12.82 15.90
CA GLY A 97 4.65 11.48 15.35
C GLY A 97 5.30 11.52 13.96
N CYS A 98 4.80 12.35 13.05
CA CYS A 98 5.35 12.54 11.71
C CYS A 98 6.83 12.96 11.75
N HIS A 99 7.18 13.94 12.58
CA HIS A 99 8.58 14.36 12.75
C HIS A 99 9.48 13.22 13.28
N ILE A 100 9.00 12.43 14.24
CA ILE A 100 9.73 11.26 14.75
C ILE A 100 9.91 10.22 13.65
N THR A 101 8.86 9.91 12.88
CA THR A 101 8.91 8.93 11.77
C THR A 101 9.97 9.32 10.74
N ILE A 102 9.99 10.58 10.30
CA ILE A 102 10.96 11.05 9.29
C ILE A 102 12.39 10.88 9.82
N ASN A 103 12.66 11.32 11.05
CA ASN A 103 13.98 11.17 11.64
C ASN A 103 14.37 9.70 11.86
N ALA A 104 13.42 8.85 12.25
CA ALA A 104 13.68 7.43 12.44
C ALA A 104 14.02 6.73 11.13
N VAL A 105 13.28 7.00 10.04
CA VAL A 105 13.57 6.47 8.71
C VAL A 105 14.93 6.97 8.21
N PHE A 106 15.23 8.24 8.43
CA PHE A 106 16.51 8.84 8.07
C PHE A 106 17.69 8.19 8.80
N LEU A 107 17.62 8.06 10.13
CA LEU A 107 18.67 7.42 10.92
C LEU A 107 18.82 5.92 10.59
N LEU A 108 17.70 5.23 10.36
CA LEU A 108 17.71 3.84 9.91
C LEU A 108 18.43 3.70 8.57
N TRP A 109 18.17 4.61 7.63
CA TRP A 109 18.84 4.60 6.34
C TRP A 109 20.35 4.86 6.47
N GLU A 110 20.78 5.83 7.27
CA GLU A 110 22.21 6.09 7.51
C GLU A 110 22.93 4.86 8.09
N ASP A 111 22.30 4.17 9.04
CA ASP A 111 22.84 2.95 9.64
C ASP A 111 22.91 1.79 8.64
N LEU A 112 21.82 1.51 7.91
CA LEU A 112 21.76 0.42 6.93
C LEU A 112 22.73 0.63 5.76
N SER A 113 22.79 1.84 5.23
CA SER A 113 23.66 2.18 4.10
C SER A 113 25.14 2.25 4.52
N GLY A 114 25.44 2.76 5.71
CA GLY A 114 26.81 2.94 6.19
C GLY A 114 27.45 1.70 6.81
N ASN A 115 26.67 0.84 7.46
CA ASN A 115 27.19 -0.29 8.24
C ASN A 115 26.84 -1.68 7.66
N PHE A 116 25.87 -1.76 6.74
CA PHE A 116 25.33 -3.05 6.26
C PHE A 116 25.24 -3.17 4.72
N ASP A 117 25.85 -2.24 3.97
CA ASP A 117 25.89 -2.24 2.50
C ASP A 117 24.50 -2.32 1.82
N PHE A 118 23.48 -1.68 2.42
CA PHE A 118 22.16 -1.60 1.79
C PHE A 118 22.15 -0.56 0.67
N ASP A 119 21.83 -1.01 -0.55
CA ASP A 119 21.63 -0.11 -1.70
C ASP A 119 20.31 0.67 -1.64
N HIS A 120 19.28 0.05 -1.04
CA HIS A 120 17.91 0.53 -1.07
C HIS A 120 17.14 0.23 0.22
N LEU A 121 16.25 1.14 0.63
CA LEU A 121 15.29 0.94 1.71
C LEU A 121 13.85 1.12 1.22
N LEU A 122 13.06 0.05 1.35
CA LEU A 122 11.64 0.02 0.99
C LEU A 122 10.78 0.50 2.16
N THR A 123 10.40 1.77 2.17
CA THR A 123 9.70 2.38 3.32
C THR A 123 8.29 1.83 3.54
N ARG A 124 7.63 1.28 2.52
CA ARG A 124 6.36 0.52 2.69
C ARG A 124 6.51 -0.66 3.65
N ARG A 125 7.71 -1.24 3.82
CA ARG A 125 7.93 -2.35 4.75
C ARG A 125 8.04 -1.92 6.21
N LEU A 126 8.10 -0.61 6.47
CA LEU A 126 8.22 -0.05 7.81
C LEU A 126 6.84 0.30 8.43
N ASN A 127 5.76 0.15 7.67
CA ASN A 127 4.41 0.44 8.14
C ASN A 127 3.69 -0.80 8.68
N GLN A 128 2.55 -0.59 9.35
CA GLN A 128 1.76 -1.67 9.96
C GLN A 128 0.72 -2.28 9.00
N ASP A 129 0.67 -1.87 7.73
CA ASP A 129 -0.33 -2.36 6.77
C ASP A 129 -0.31 -3.90 6.63
N PRO A 130 0.86 -4.59 6.57
CA PRO A 130 0.88 -6.05 6.52
C PRO A 130 0.20 -6.70 7.73
N LEU A 131 0.34 -6.09 8.93
CA LEU A 131 -0.30 -6.57 10.15
C LEU A 131 -1.81 -6.33 10.12
N GLU A 132 -2.26 -5.16 9.65
CA GLU A 132 -3.70 -4.88 9.48
C GLU A 132 -4.34 -5.83 8.46
N ASN A 133 -3.63 -6.13 7.38
CA ASN A 133 -4.05 -7.11 6.37
C ASN A 133 -4.17 -8.52 6.98
N LEU A 134 -3.23 -8.93 7.82
CA LEU A 134 -3.31 -10.19 8.57
C LEU A 134 -4.58 -10.24 9.44
N PHE A 135 -4.88 -9.17 10.17
CA PHE A 135 -6.11 -9.10 10.95
C PHE A 135 -7.36 -9.15 10.08
N GLY A 136 -7.31 -8.56 8.88
CA GLY A 136 -8.38 -8.69 7.87
C GLY A 136 -8.60 -10.13 7.44
N MET A 137 -7.51 -10.87 7.16
CA MET A 137 -7.59 -12.29 6.81
C MET A 137 -8.21 -13.12 7.94
N VAL A 138 -7.82 -12.88 9.20
CA VAL A 138 -8.39 -13.62 10.35
C VAL A 138 -9.89 -13.35 10.48
N ARG A 139 -10.35 -12.11 10.29
CA ARG A 139 -11.80 -11.79 10.33
C ARG A 139 -12.58 -12.50 9.22
N GLN A 140 -12.02 -12.56 8.00
CA GLN A 140 -12.67 -13.20 6.85
C GLN A 140 -12.89 -14.71 7.02
N GLN A 141 -12.10 -15.39 7.86
CA GLN A 141 -12.23 -16.83 8.08
C GLN A 141 -13.50 -17.24 8.82
N HIS A 142 -14.13 -16.34 9.56
CA HIS A 142 -15.32 -16.63 10.37
C HIS A 142 -16.62 -16.18 9.69
N GLY A 143 -16.62 -15.99 8.37
CA GLY A 143 -17.79 -15.63 7.58
C GLY A 143 -18.38 -14.30 8.03
N CYS A 144 -19.62 -14.32 8.56
CA CYS A 144 -20.31 -13.13 9.03
C CYS A 144 -19.83 -12.62 10.41
N ASN A 145 -18.93 -13.33 11.09
CA ASN A 145 -18.40 -12.92 12.39
C ASN A 145 -17.16 -12.03 12.25
N GLU A 146 -17.38 -10.73 12.07
CA GLU A 146 -16.34 -9.70 11.93
C GLU A 146 -15.56 -9.41 13.24
N THR A 147 -16.05 -9.93 14.37
CA THR A 147 -15.46 -9.71 15.70
C THR A 147 -15.13 -11.04 16.36
N PRO A 148 -14.08 -11.75 15.91
CA PRO A 148 -13.71 -13.03 16.48
C PRO A 148 -13.29 -12.87 17.95
N ASN A 149 -13.72 -13.81 18.80
CA ASN A 149 -13.18 -13.90 20.15
C ASN A 149 -11.73 -14.40 20.15
N SER A 150 -11.07 -14.37 21.30
CA SER A 150 -9.66 -14.77 21.42
C SER A 150 -9.38 -16.19 20.92
N TYR A 151 -10.28 -17.14 21.17
CA TYR A 151 -10.15 -18.51 20.68
C TYR A 151 -10.23 -18.58 19.15
N GLN A 152 -11.23 -17.92 18.56
CA GLN A 152 -11.42 -17.83 17.11
C GLN A 152 -10.25 -17.12 16.43
N PHE A 153 -9.70 -16.08 17.04
CA PHE A 153 -8.52 -15.39 16.55
C PHE A 153 -7.30 -16.32 16.53
N VAL A 154 -7.03 -17.04 17.63
CA VAL A 154 -5.90 -17.99 17.70
C VAL A 154 -6.08 -19.14 16.70
N ALA A 155 -7.29 -19.69 16.57
CA ALA A 155 -7.58 -20.73 15.59
C ALA A 155 -7.37 -20.24 14.16
N GLY A 156 -7.86 -19.04 13.85
CA GLY A 156 -7.69 -18.42 12.54
C GLY A 156 -6.23 -18.14 12.20
N LEU A 157 -5.49 -17.55 13.14
CA LEU A 157 -4.06 -17.30 12.98
C LEU A 157 -3.28 -18.60 12.73
N LYS A 158 -3.55 -19.67 13.50
CA LYS A 158 -2.94 -20.99 13.27
C LYS A 158 -3.25 -21.51 11.87
N HIS A 159 -4.50 -21.37 11.41
CA HIS A 159 -4.89 -21.80 10.08
C HIS A 159 -4.13 -21.06 8.98
N ILE A 160 -4.03 -19.72 9.07
CA ILE A 160 -3.25 -18.90 8.11
C ILE A 160 -1.78 -19.35 8.11
N LEU A 161 -1.17 -19.54 9.28
CA LEU A 161 0.23 -19.94 9.38
C LEU A 161 0.45 -21.31 8.75
N LEU A 162 -0.38 -22.31 9.05
CA LEU A 162 -0.26 -23.65 8.48
C LEU A 162 -0.48 -23.62 6.97
N GLU A 163 -1.49 -22.90 6.48
CA GLU A 163 -1.70 -22.73 5.03
C GLU A 163 -0.45 -22.17 4.34
N ARG A 164 0.16 -21.12 4.90
CA ARG A 164 1.39 -20.52 4.34
C ARG A 164 2.60 -21.45 4.45
N TYR A 165 2.74 -22.19 5.55
CA TYR A 165 3.83 -23.16 5.76
C TYR A 165 3.71 -24.42 4.91
N PHE A 166 2.49 -24.85 4.56
CA PHE A 166 2.28 -26.02 3.71
C PHE A 166 2.12 -25.67 2.22
N SER A 167 1.93 -24.39 1.88
CA SER A 167 1.94 -23.91 0.49
C SER A 167 3.35 -23.69 -0.09
N PHE A 168 4.41 -24.11 0.60
CA PHE A 168 5.73 -24.21 -0.02
C PHE A 168 5.68 -25.28 -1.12
N PRO A 169 6.20 -25.00 -2.33
CA PRO A 169 6.09 -25.96 -3.42
C PRO A 169 6.93 -27.20 -3.08
N VAL A 170 6.26 -28.34 -3.01
CA VAL A 170 6.86 -29.59 -3.44
C VAL A 170 7.03 -29.45 -4.95
N ASP A 171 8.27 -29.26 -5.37
CA ASP A 171 8.79 -29.15 -6.74
C ASP A 171 8.46 -27.90 -7.60
N GLU A 172 9.51 -27.44 -8.29
CA GLU A 172 9.58 -26.30 -9.21
C GLU A 172 8.67 -26.44 -10.45
N THR A 173 8.15 -27.64 -10.72
CA THR A 173 7.38 -27.99 -11.92
C THR A 173 5.95 -27.46 -11.93
N VAL A 174 5.33 -27.21 -10.76
CA VAL A 174 3.94 -26.73 -10.69
C VAL A 174 3.81 -25.22 -10.94
N ARG A 175 4.92 -24.46 -10.87
CA ARG A 175 4.95 -23.00 -11.08
C ARG A 175 4.50 -22.56 -12.49
N GLN A 176 4.64 -23.42 -13.50
CA GLN A 176 4.25 -23.10 -14.88
C GLN A 176 2.78 -23.41 -15.19
N ALA A 177 2.07 -24.12 -14.31
CA ALA A 177 0.71 -24.60 -14.56
C ALA A 177 -0.40 -23.78 -13.86
N LEU A 178 -0.05 -22.82 -13.00
CA LEU A 178 -1.03 -22.00 -12.29
C LEU A 178 -1.26 -20.67 -13.01
N PRO A 179 -2.52 -20.29 -13.32
CA PRO A 179 -2.82 -19.05 -14.00
C PRO A 179 -2.28 -17.86 -13.21
N HIS A 180 -1.72 -16.89 -13.93
CA HIS A 180 -1.05 -15.67 -13.47
C HIS A 180 -1.91 -14.75 -12.54
N CYS A 181 -3.13 -15.17 -12.17
CA CYS A 181 -4.08 -14.43 -11.34
C CYS A 181 -3.90 -14.63 -9.82
N TRP A 182 -3.10 -15.60 -9.37
CA TRP A 182 -2.94 -15.88 -7.94
C TRP A 182 -1.88 -15.02 -7.23
N TRP A 183 -0.97 -14.41 -7.97
CA TRP A 183 0.06 -13.52 -7.42
C TRP A 183 -0.45 -12.13 -7.01
N ASN A 184 -1.70 -11.78 -7.37
CA ASN A 184 -2.27 -10.45 -7.13
C ASN A 184 -3.24 -10.37 -5.94
N ARG A 185 -3.25 -11.35 -5.01
CA ARG A 185 -4.05 -11.25 -3.77
C ARG A 185 -3.39 -10.35 -2.70
N GLY A 186 -3.11 -9.12 -3.11
CA GLY A 186 -2.63 -8.02 -2.27
C GLY A 186 -3.06 -6.63 -2.76
N THR A 187 -3.77 -6.52 -3.90
CA THR A 187 -4.27 -5.25 -4.42
C THR A 187 -5.78 -5.34 -4.65
N PHE A 188 -6.54 -4.62 -3.83
CA PHE A 188 -7.93 -4.29 -4.15
C PHE A 188 -7.94 -3.46 -5.44
N ARG A 189 -8.39 -4.05 -6.55
CA ARG A 189 -8.79 -3.31 -7.76
C ARG A 189 -10.03 -3.96 -8.36
N CYS A 190 -11.19 -3.75 -7.74
CA CYS A 190 -12.48 -3.94 -8.43
C CYS A 190 -12.71 -2.74 -9.35
N ARG A 191 -12.36 -2.89 -10.63
CA ARG A 191 -12.97 -2.13 -11.71
C ARG A 191 -13.90 -3.09 -12.43
N LEU A 192 -15.19 -3.01 -12.13
CA LEU A 192 -16.22 -3.73 -12.89
C LEU A 192 -16.33 -3.08 -14.27
N GLN A 193 -16.02 -3.85 -15.32
CA GLN A 193 -16.62 -3.63 -16.63
C GLN A 193 -17.47 -4.87 -16.94
N PRO A 194 -18.70 -4.69 -17.45
CA PRO A 194 -19.59 -5.80 -17.76
C PRO A 194 -19.11 -6.48 -19.05
N ALA A 195 -18.68 -7.73 -18.96
CA ALA A 195 -18.46 -8.56 -20.14
C ALA A 195 -19.81 -9.04 -20.67
N THR A 196 -20.12 -8.65 -21.90
CA THR A 196 -21.22 -9.15 -22.72
C THR A 196 -21.12 -10.68 -22.88
N MET A 197 -22.23 -11.37 -22.62
CA MET A 197 -22.37 -12.81 -22.88
C MET A 197 -22.31 -13.08 -24.39
N SER A 198 -21.39 -13.94 -24.81
CA SER A 198 -21.57 -14.73 -26.02
C SER A 198 -20.85 -16.08 -25.90
N GLU A 199 -21.67 -17.12 -26.07
CA GLU A 199 -21.37 -18.53 -26.36
C GLU A 199 -21.38 -19.56 -25.21
N PRO A 200 -22.18 -20.65 -25.35
CA PRO A 200 -22.30 -21.72 -24.36
C PRO A 200 -21.20 -22.78 -24.51
N LEU A 201 -20.75 -23.33 -23.37
CA LEU A 201 -19.82 -24.46 -23.28
C LEU A 201 -20.44 -25.76 -23.84
N PRO A 202 -19.65 -26.63 -24.49
CA PRO A 202 -20.14 -27.90 -25.03
C PRO A 202 -20.37 -28.95 -23.93
N ALA A 203 -21.43 -29.74 -24.08
CA ALA A 203 -21.81 -30.81 -23.17
C ALA A 203 -20.81 -31.97 -23.17
N ILE A 204 -20.42 -32.41 -21.97
CA ILE A 204 -19.62 -33.62 -21.73
C ILE A 204 -20.54 -34.83 -21.94
N LYS A 205 -20.15 -35.76 -22.83
CA LYS A 205 -20.81 -37.06 -22.99
C LYS A 205 -20.49 -37.94 -21.78
N THR A 206 -21.53 -38.50 -21.16
CA THR A 206 -21.42 -39.57 -20.18
C THR A 206 -21.31 -40.89 -20.92
N ASP A 207 -20.17 -41.58 -20.80
CA ASP A 207 -20.04 -42.95 -21.27
C ASP A 207 -20.73 -43.90 -20.27
N GLU A 208 -21.62 -44.75 -20.80
CA GLU A 208 -22.33 -45.82 -20.10
C GLU A 208 -21.34 -46.83 -19.51
N PHE A 209 -21.55 -47.18 -18.24
CA PHE A 209 -20.81 -48.22 -17.54
C PHE A 209 -21.75 -49.43 -17.38
N ASP A 210 -21.64 -50.41 -18.27
CA ASP A 210 -22.37 -51.67 -18.18
C ASP A 210 -21.75 -52.57 -17.10
N LEU A 211 -22.58 -53.00 -16.14
CA LEU A 211 -22.27 -54.04 -15.16
C LEU A 211 -22.63 -55.41 -15.76
N PRO A 212 -21.79 -56.45 -15.62
CA PRO A 212 -22.12 -57.78 -16.10
C PRO A 212 -22.99 -58.54 -15.09
N ASP A 213 -23.99 -59.24 -15.62
CA ASP A 213 -24.85 -60.18 -14.90
C ASP A 213 -24.11 -61.51 -14.64
N GLU A 214 -23.87 -61.83 -13.36
CA GLU A 214 -24.13 -63.09 -12.63
C GLU A 214 -23.38 -63.13 -11.29
#